data_AF-A0A9Q8YYG1-F1
#
_entry.id   AF-A0A9Q8YYG1-F1
#
_cell.length_a   1.000
_cell.length_b   1.000
_cell.length_c   1.000
_cell.angle_alpha   90.00
_cell.angle_beta   90.00
_cell.angle_gamma   90.00
#
_symmetry.space_group_name_H-M   'P 1'
#
loop_
_entity.id
_entity.type
_entity.pdbx_description
1 polymer ?
#
loop_
_entity_poly.entity_id
_entity_poly.type
_entity_poly.pdbx_seq_one_letter_code
_entity_poly.pdbx_strand_id
1 'polypeptide(L)'
;MKSVFYFLLSLFLFLSVAKQILAFEPAIIQKAELSRLVVDVNSAVKNGNFASISAYMPDRLYKEMARRLKTTEDNLRHSFLQQVRVQFESLPDGAYLLDETNIDYLQTDKGTFYALIPTTLEMKDRIIQYKTLAIFDKTQWYLIYGGQKTLQNPVFLEIYPDFNGIHLPKETIIKK
;
A
#
# COMPACT_ATOMS: atom_id res chain seq x y z
N MET A 1 4.42 72.40 0.37
CA MET A 1 5.36 71.65 1.24
C MET A 1 4.53 70.73 2.11
N LYS A 2 4.79 69.40 2.04
CA LYS A 2 4.82 68.41 3.14
C LYS A 2 3.49 68.22 3.93
N SER A 3 2.98 67.03 4.21
CA SER A 3 3.44 65.66 4.05
C SER A 3 2.30 64.80 4.60
N VAL A 4 1.81 63.84 3.80
CA VAL A 4 1.66 62.44 4.23
C VAL A 4 0.71 62.16 5.41
N PHE A 5 -0.50 61.71 5.06
CA PHE A 5 -1.44 61.04 5.94
C PHE A 5 -1.07 59.54 5.98
N TYR A 6 -0.11 59.16 6.84
CA TYR A 6 0.27 57.76 7.02
C TYR A 6 -0.56 57.10 8.12
N PHE A 7 -1.18 55.98 7.73
CA PHE A 7 -1.18 54.71 8.45
C PHE A 7 -1.55 54.74 9.93
N LEU A 8 -2.80 54.39 10.23
CA LEU A 8 -3.14 53.80 11.52
C LEU A 8 -4.17 52.68 11.33
N LEU A 9 -3.76 51.51 11.82
CA LEU A 9 -4.56 50.34 12.18
C LEU A 9 -5.02 49.40 11.06
N SER A 10 -4.01 48.80 10.44
CA SER A 10 -3.97 47.36 10.20
C SER A 10 -4.39 46.58 11.46
N LEU A 11 -5.58 45.97 11.44
CA LEU A 11 -5.87 44.78 12.23
C LEU A 11 -6.76 43.83 11.40
N PHE A 12 -6.24 43.42 10.23
CA PHE A 12 -6.70 42.17 9.64
C PHE A 12 -6.11 41.05 10.50
N LEU A 13 -6.93 40.54 11.43
CA LEU A 13 -6.76 39.23 12.02
C LEU A 13 -6.71 38.22 10.88
N PHE A 14 -5.50 37.91 10.41
CA PHE A 14 -5.25 36.66 9.74
C PHE A 14 -5.51 35.57 10.78
N LEU A 15 -6.74 35.06 10.79
CA LEU A 15 -7.05 33.72 11.25
C LEU A 15 -6.21 32.78 10.39
N SER A 16 -4.96 32.56 10.80
CA SER A 16 -4.24 31.36 10.45
C SER A 16 -5.06 30.21 11.02
N VAL A 17 -5.98 29.69 10.19
CA VAL A 17 -6.42 28.31 10.33
C VAL A 17 -5.15 27.51 10.10
N ALA A 18 -4.39 27.30 11.18
CA ALA A 18 -3.50 26.18 11.27
C ALA A 18 -4.42 25.00 10.99
N LYS A 19 -4.32 24.44 9.78
CA LYS A 19 -4.77 23.08 9.53
C LYS A 19 -4.00 22.25 10.54
N GLN A 20 -4.61 22.00 11.71
CA GLN A 20 -4.20 20.91 12.56
C GLN A 20 -4.39 19.69 11.68
N ILE A 21 -3.30 19.26 11.07
CA ILE A 21 -3.15 17.91 10.57
C ILE A 21 -3.20 17.08 11.84
N LEU A 22 -4.41 16.75 12.27
CA LEU A 22 -4.64 15.70 13.25
C LEU A 22 -3.98 14.47 12.65
N ALA A 23 -2.94 13.97 13.32
CA ALA A 23 -2.41 12.66 13.03
C ALA A 23 -3.59 11.68 13.15
N PHE A 24 -4.13 11.27 12.01
CA PHE A 24 -5.31 10.42 11.96
C PHE A 24 -4.86 9.00 12.25
N GLU A 25 -5.18 8.51 13.45
CA GLU A 25 -4.95 7.13 13.81
C GLU A 25 -6.09 6.26 13.25
N PRO A 26 -5.80 5.12 12.61
CA PRO A 26 -6.83 4.24 12.07
C PRO A 26 -7.72 3.74 13.19
N ALA A 27 -9.01 3.58 12.89
CA ALA A 27 -9.93 2.96 13.82
C ALA A 27 -9.44 1.56 14.21
N ILE A 28 -9.65 1.16 15.46
CA ILE A 28 -9.26 -0.15 16.00
C ILE A 28 -9.74 -1.29 15.09
N ILE A 29 -10.94 -1.16 14.52
CA ILE A 29 -11.53 -2.11 13.57
C ILE A 29 -10.66 -2.27 12.31
N GLN A 30 -10.22 -1.18 11.70
CA GLN A 30 -9.40 -1.21 10.49
C GLN A 30 -8.02 -1.85 10.75
N LYS A 31 -7.43 -1.61 11.94
CA LYS A 31 -6.17 -2.26 12.33
C LYS A 31 -6.37 -3.78 12.51
N ALA A 32 -7.46 -4.18 13.15
CA ALA A 32 -7.81 -5.59 13.35
C ALA A 32 -8.08 -6.31 12.00
N GLU A 33 -8.75 -5.64 11.06
CA GLU A 33 -8.97 -6.17 9.71
C GLU A 33 -7.66 -6.40 8.96
N LEU A 34 -6.71 -5.44 9.04
CA LEU A 34 -5.41 -5.60 8.39
C LEU A 34 -4.59 -6.71 9.05
N SER A 35 -4.60 -6.80 10.38
CA SER A 35 -3.91 -7.88 11.11
C SER A 35 -4.47 -9.25 10.69
N ARG A 36 -5.80 -9.38 10.60
CA ARG A 36 -6.43 -10.61 10.10
C ARG A 36 -6.01 -10.92 8.66
N LEU A 37 -5.98 -9.92 7.78
CA LEU A 37 -5.49 -10.10 6.41
C LEU A 37 -4.05 -10.63 6.38
N VAL A 38 -3.17 -10.08 7.21
CA VAL A 38 -1.77 -10.54 7.33
C VAL A 38 -1.70 -12.00 7.78
N VAL A 39 -2.44 -12.38 8.81
CA VAL A 39 -2.53 -13.77 9.29
C VAL A 39 -3.03 -14.70 8.18
N ASP A 40 -4.09 -14.31 7.49
CA ASP A 40 -4.71 -15.10 6.43
C ASP A 40 -3.73 -15.32 5.27
N VAL A 41 -2.97 -14.29 4.87
CA VAL A 41 -1.96 -14.40 3.81
C VAL A 41 -0.78 -15.27 4.25
N ASN A 42 -0.26 -15.08 5.47
CA ASN A 42 0.82 -15.92 6.00
C ASN A 42 0.40 -17.40 6.05
N SER A 43 -0.82 -17.68 6.51
CA SER A 43 -1.39 -19.03 6.53
C SER A 43 -1.60 -19.59 5.12
N ALA A 44 -2.09 -18.76 4.19
CA ALA A 44 -2.29 -19.14 2.80
C ALA A 44 -0.97 -19.54 2.12
N VAL A 45 0.10 -18.76 2.31
CA VAL A 45 1.42 -19.09 1.78
C VAL A 45 1.95 -20.37 2.41
N LYS A 46 1.88 -20.50 3.73
CA LYS A 46 2.36 -21.69 4.47
C LYS A 46 1.65 -22.98 4.03
N ASN A 47 0.36 -22.91 3.72
CA ASN A 47 -0.46 -24.07 3.34
C ASN A 47 -0.55 -24.26 1.82
N GLY A 48 0.14 -23.46 1.01
CA GLY A 48 0.04 -23.50 -0.45
C GLY A 48 -1.34 -23.10 -1.02
N ASN A 49 -2.18 -22.42 -0.23
CA ASN A 49 -3.52 -21.97 -0.62
C ASN A 49 -3.48 -20.58 -1.26
N PHE A 50 -2.89 -20.49 -2.45
CA PHE A 50 -2.66 -19.21 -3.13
C PHE A 50 -3.92 -18.55 -3.70
N ALA A 51 -5.06 -19.26 -3.74
CA ALA A 51 -6.33 -18.72 -4.22
C ALA A 51 -6.75 -17.46 -3.43
N SER A 52 -6.58 -17.50 -2.11
CA SER A 52 -6.86 -16.35 -1.23
C SER A 52 -5.97 -15.16 -1.55
N ILE A 53 -4.70 -15.37 -1.91
CA ILE A 53 -3.75 -14.29 -2.25
C ILE A 53 -4.19 -13.53 -3.50
N SER A 54 -4.70 -14.25 -4.51
CA SER A 54 -5.20 -13.66 -5.76
C SER A 54 -6.46 -12.81 -5.57
N ALA A 55 -7.19 -12.99 -4.47
CA ALA A 55 -8.37 -12.18 -4.16
C ALA A 55 -8.02 -10.78 -3.63
N TYR A 56 -6.76 -10.52 -3.25
CA TYR A 56 -6.35 -9.28 -2.58
C TYR A 56 -5.79 -8.20 -3.49
N MET A 57 -5.91 -8.32 -4.82
CA MET A 57 -5.75 -7.17 -5.70
C MET A 57 -7.09 -6.44 -5.84
N PRO A 58 -7.13 -5.09 -5.76
CA PRO A 58 -8.38 -4.35 -5.81
C PRO A 58 -9.18 -4.57 -7.10
N ASP A 59 -10.51 -4.70 -7.00
CA ASP A 59 -11.40 -4.89 -8.15
C ASP A 59 -11.27 -3.80 -9.21
N ARG A 60 -11.03 -2.55 -8.78
CA ARG A 60 -10.81 -1.43 -9.70
C ARG A 60 -9.59 -1.65 -10.58
N LEU A 61 -8.53 -2.26 -10.03
CA LEU A 61 -7.33 -2.60 -10.76
C LEU A 61 -7.59 -3.76 -11.73
N TYR A 62 -8.30 -4.80 -11.30
CA TYR A 62 -8.70 -5.90 -12.20
C TYR A 62 -9.51 -5.42 -13.39
N LYS A 63 -10.56 -4.63 -13.14
CA LYS A 63 -11.42 -4.09 -14.18
C LYS A 63 -10.65 -3.25 -15.20
N GLU A 64 -9.78 -2.37 -14.72
CA GLU A 64 -9.03 -1.47 -15.60
C GLU A 64 -7.95 -2.21 -16.41
N MET A 65 -7.26 -3.17 -15.78
CA MET A 65 -6.27 -4.00 -16.46
C MET A 65 -6.92 -4.92 -17.49
N ALA A 66 -8.06 -5.55 -17.16
CA ALA A 66 -8.82 -6.39 -18.08
C ALA A 66 -9.23 -5.60 -19.33
N ARG A 67 -9.75 -4.37 -19.14
CA ARG A 67 -10.11 -3.45 -20.23
C ARG A 67 -8.92 -3.15 -21.15
N ARG A 68 -7.76 -2.79 -20.58
CA ARG A 68 -6.55 -2.42 -21.35
C ARG A 68 -5.95 -3.60 -22.11
N LEU A 69 -5.93 -4.76 -21.46
CA LEU A 69 -5.40 -6.00 -22.04
C LEU A 69 -6.39 -6.70 -22.98
N LYS A 70 -7.60 -6.16 -23.15
CA LYS A 70 -8.69 -6.75 -23.95
C LYS A 70 -8.98 -8.19 -23.54
N THR A 71 -9.01 -8.44 -22.23
CA THR A 71 -9.31 -9.75 -21.64
C THR A 71 -10.45 -9.63 -20.63
N THR A 72 -10.92 -10.75 -20.08
CA THR A 72 -11.91 -10.76 -18.99
C THR A 72 -11.22 -10.65 -17.63
N GLU A 73 -11.92 -10.13 -16.63
CA GLU A 73 -11.43 -10.10 -15.24
C GLU A 73 -11.12 -11.51 -14.74
N ASP A 74 -11.95 -12.50 -15.08
CA ASP A 74 -11.74 -13.90 -14.70
C ASP A 74 -10.44 -14.48 -15.27
N ASN A 75 -10.17 -14.25 -16.56
CA ASN A 75 -8.92 -14.69 -17.20
C ASN A 75 -7.71 -14.00 -16.57
N LEU A 76 -7.84 -12.73 -16.21
CA LEU A 76 -6.78 -11.98 -15.55
C LEU A 76 -6.53 -12.50 -14.13
N ARG A 77 -7.57 -12.76 -13.35
CA ARG A 77 -7.49 -13.37 -12.00
C ARG A 77 -6.85 -14.75 -12.07
N HIS A 78 -7.26 -15.58 -13.03
CA HIS A 78 -6.66 -16.90 -13.24
C HIS A 78 -5.17 -16.80 -13.58
N SER A 79 -4.81 -15.94 -14.53
CA SER A 79 -3.42 -15.75 -14.94
C SER A 79 -2.55 -15.22 -13.80
N PHE A 80 -3.08 -14.29 -13.01
CA PHE A 80 -2.39 -13.77 -11.82
C PHE A 80 -2.18 -14.86 -10.76
N LEU A 81 -3.20 -15.67 -10.49
CA LEU A 81 -3.08 -16.81 -9.56
C LEU A 81 -1.98 -17.79 -10.00
N GLN A 82 -1.85 -18.08 -11.29
CA GLN A 82 -0.78 -18.94 -11.80
C GLN A 82 0.61 -18.31 -11.56
N GLN A 83 0.75 -17.00 -11.78
CA GLN A 83 2.01 -16.30 -11.51
C GLN A 83 2.37 -16.32 -10.02
N VAL A 84 1.40 -16.11 -9.13
CA VAL A 84 1.59 -16.22 -7.68
C VAL A 84 2.05 -17.63 -7.32
N ARG A 85 1.39 -18.69 -7.82
CA ARG A 85 1.79 -20.09 -7.58
C ARG A 85 3.23 -20.34 -7.97
N VAL A 86 3.61 -20.02 -9.20
CA VAL A 86 4.97 -20.22 -9.70
C VAL A 86 5.99 -19.48 -8.83
N GLN A 87 5.67 -18.26 -8.39
CA GLN A 87 6.56 -17.48 -7.56
C GLN A 87 6.76 -18.12 -6.17
N PHE A 88 5.68 -18.53 -5.50
CA PHE A 88 5.75 -19.06 -4.15
C PHE A 88 6.15 -20.54 -4.06
N GLU A 89 5.78 -21.38 -5.02
CA GLU A 89 6.21 -22.79 -5.07
C GLU A 89 7.74 -22.94 -5.20
N SER A 90 8.41 -21.92 -5.74
CA SER A 90 9.87 -21.91 -5.86
C SER A 90 10.60 -21.56 -4.56
N LEU A 91 9.87 -21.14 -3.52
CA LEU A 91 10.44 -20.68 -2.26
C LEU A 91 10.54 -21.82 -1.24
N PRO A 92 11.56 -21.81 -0.36
CA PRO A 92 11.60 -22.71 0.79
C PRO A 92 10.38 -22.57 1.70
N ASP A 93 10.08 -23.62 2.47
CA ASP A 93 9.03 -23.55 3.49
C ASP A 93 9.32 -22.43 4.51
N GLY A 94 8.31 -21.63 4.80
CA GLY A 94 8.45 -20.48 5.72
C GLY A 94 9.27 -19.32 5.16
N ALA A 95 9.62 -19.33 3.86
CA ALA A 95 10.44 -18.30 3.26
C ALA A 95 9.79 -16.92 3.18
N TYR A 96 8.46 -16.83 3.24
CA TYR A 96 7.76 -15.57 3.14
C TYR A 96 6.97 -15.30 4.42
N LEU A 97 7.16 -14.11 4.97
CA LEU A 97 6.49 -13.68 6.19
C LEU A 97 6.14 -12.20 6.11
N LEU A 98 4.88 -11.88 6.33
CA LEU A 98 4.40 -10.54 6.66
C LEU A 98 4.39 -10.39 8.20
N ASP A 99 5.01 -9.33 8.71
CA ASP A 99 5.04 -9.03 10.14
C ASP A 99 3.77 -8.28 10.56
N GLU A 100 2.92 -8.94 11.34
CA GLU A 100 1.68 -8.38 11.86
C GLU A 100 1.88 -7.37 13.01
N THR A 101 3.05 -7.36 13.64
CA THR A 101 3.31 -6.62 14.89
C THR A 101 3.88 -5.23 14.64
N ASN A 102 4.67 -5.05 13.57
CA ASN A 102 5.39 -3.81 13.28
C ASN A 102 4.87 -3.11 12.01
N ILE A 103 3.54 -3.06 11.86
CA ILE A 103 2.87 -2.39 10.74
C ILE A 103 2.92 -0.87 10.92
N ASP A 104 3.45 -0.16 9.92
CA ASP A 104 3.41 1.30 9.91
C ASP A 104 2.11 1.78 9.26
N TYR A 105 1.31 2.53 10.00
CA TYR A 105 0.06 3.10 9.54
C TYR A 105 0.26 4.57 9.15
N LEU A 106 -0.07 4.93 7.91
CA LEU A 106 0.29 6.20 7.30
C LEU A 106 -0.87 6.81 6.51
N GLN A 107 -0.76 8.09 6.21
CA GLN A 107 -1.76 8.83 5.45
C GLN A 107 -1.07 9.67 4.36
N THR A 108 -1.68 9.72 3.18
CA THR A 108 -1.21 10.62 2.11
C THR A 108 -1.58 12.07 2.44
N ASP A 109 -0.97 13.04 1.74
CA ASP A 109 -1.28 14.47 1.91
C ASP A 109 -2.75 14.82 1.67
N LYS A 110 -3.46 13.96 0.93
CA LYS A 110 -4.89 14.10 0.62
C LYS A 110 -5.80 13.38 1.60
N GLY A 111 -5.23 12.73 2.62
CA GLY A 111 -5.98 12.05 3.66
C GLY A 111 -6.26 10.57 3.38
N THR A 112 -5.74 9.99 2.30
CA THR A 112 -5.96 8.59 1.96
C THR A 112 -5.11 7.68 2.86
N PHE A 113 -5.76 6.67 3.44
CA PHE A 113 -5.15 5.79 4.42
C PHE A 113 -4.42 4.61 3.78
N TYR A 114 -3.23 4.29 4.29
CA TYR A 114 -2.44 3.14 3.84
C TYR A 114 -1.54 2.60 4.96
N ALA A 115 -0.99 1.41 4.75
CA ALA A 115 -0.07 0.80 5.69
C ALA A 115 1.15 0.19 4.99
N LEU A 116 2.27 0.13 5.70
CA LEU A 116 3.50 -0.52 5.27
C LEU A 116 3.80 -1.68 6.20
N ILE A 117 3.69 -2.89 5.68
CA ILE A 117 3.87 -4.13 6.44
C ILE A 117 5.32 -4.58 6.21
N PRO A 118 6.14 -4.76 7.26
CA PRO A 118 7.44 -5.40 7.11
C PRO A 118 7.26 -6.81 6.53
N THR A 119 8.06 -7.12 5.53
CA THR A 119 8.00 -8.39 4.81
C THR A 119 9.40 -8.96 4.71
N THR A 120 9.52 -10.23 5.09
CA THR A 120 10.75 -11.01 4.92
C THR A 120 10.54 -12.03 3.81
N LEU A 121 11.49 -12.08 2.89
CA LEU A 121 11.60 -13.10 1.85
C LEU A 121 12.97 -13.77 1.95
N GLU A 122 12.97 -15.01 2.39
CA GLU A 122 14.14 -15.84 2.55
C GLU A 122 14.35 -16.72 1.32
N MET A 123 15.46 -16.47 0.62
CA MET A 123 15.91 -17.28 -0.50
C MET A 123 17.07 -18.19 -0.05
N LYS A 124 17.52 -19.05 -0.97
CA LYS A 124 18.62 -19.98 -0.72
C LYS A 124 19.92 -19.26 -0.31
N ASP A 125 20.24 -18.13 -0.95
CA ASP A 125 21.53 -17.42 -0.82
C ASP A 125 21.42 -16.07 -0.10
N ARG A 126 20.21 -15.61 0.20
CA ARG A 126 19.96 -14.27 0.75
C ARG A 126 18.64 -14.18 1.51
N ILE A 127 18.53 -13.17 2.35
CA ILE A 127 17.29 -12.71 2.97
C ILE A 127 17.02 -11.30 2.43
N ILE A 128 15.81 -11.07 1.94
CA ILE A 128 15.35 -9.77 1.46
C ILE A 128 14.29 -9.26 2.43
N GLN A 129 14.52 -8.09 3.00
CA GLN A 129 13.57 -7.40 3.87
C GLN A 129 13.07 -6.15 3.18
N TYR A 130 11.76 -5.99 3.10
CA TYR A 130 11.13 -4.84 2.44
C TYR A 130 9.80 -4.50 3.12
N LYS A 131 9.12 -3.47 2.63
CA LYS A 131 7.79 -3.08 3.10
C LYS A 131 6.76 -3.37 2.02
N THR A 132 5.79 -4.23 2.30
CA THR A 132 4.61 -4.44 1.45
C THR A 132 3.61 -3.31 1.70
N LEU A 133 3.14 -2.69 0.62
CA LEU A 133 2.10 -1.68 0.68
C LEU A 133 0.74 -2.35 0.86
N ALA A 134 -0.03 -1.91 1.85
CA ALA A 134 -1.45 -2.19 1.97
C ALA A 134 -2.25 -0.90 1.78
N ILE A 135 -3.29 -0.95 0.97
CA ILE A 135 -4.19 0.18 0.75
C ILE A 135 -5.59 -0.16 1.25
N PHE A 136 -6.26 0.83 1.83
CA PHE A 136 -7.67 0.72 2.18
C PHE A 136 -8.52 1.27 1.02
N ASP A 137 -9.22 0.39 0.31
CA ASP A 137 -10.07 0.79 -0.82
C ASP A 137 -11.53 0.40 -0.53
N LYS A 138 -12.41 1.40 -0.54
CA LYS A 138 -13.81 1.34 -0.13
C LYS A 138 -14.00 0.86 1.32
N THR A 139 -13.98 -0.46 1.53
CA THR A 139 -14.40 -1.10 2.79
C THR A 139 -13.41 -2.16 3.27
N GLN A 140 -12.31 -2.40 2.56
CA GLN A 140 -11.36 -3.44 2.96
C GLN A 140 -9.93 -3.13 2.54
N TRP A 141 -9.01 -3.86 3.18
CA TRP A 141 -7.59 -3.83 2.90
C TRP A 141 -7.21 -4.69 1.70
N TYR A 142 -6.30 -4.17 0.90
CA TYR A 142 -5.69 -4.88 -0.22
C TYR A 142 -4.18 -4.78 -0.14
N LEU A 143 -3.48 -5.88 -0.42
CA LEU A 143 -2.03 -5.91 -0.52
C LEU A 143 -1.62 -5.58 -1.96
N ILE A 144 -0.78 -4.56 -2.10
CA ILE A 144 -0.25 -4.13 -3.38
C ILE A 144 1.16 -4.71 -3.55
N TYR A 145 1.24 -5.74 -4.38
CA TYR A 145 2.49 -6.39 -4.74
C TYR A 145 3.26 -5.58 -5.80
N GLY A 146 4.58 -5.79 -5.88
CA GLY A 146 5.47 -5.12 -6.85
C GLY A 146 6.24 -3.91 -6.31
N GLY A 147 5.98 -3.51 -5.05
CA GLY A 147 6.76 -2.49 -4.34
C GLY A 147 6.74 -1.13 -5.05
N GLN A 148 7.89 -0.44 -5.07
CA GLN A 148 8.00 0.91 -5.63
C GLN A 148 7.60 0.99 -7.10
N LYS A 149 7.81 -0.09 -7.88
CA LYS A 149 7.45 -0.11 -9.31
C LYS A 149 5.96 0.05 -9.52
N THR A 150 5.13 -0.48 -8.62
CA THR A 150 3.68 -0.34 -8.71
C THR A 150 3.25 1.10 -8.44
N LEU A 151 3.87 1.78 -7.48
CA LEU A 151 3.64 3.20 -7.21
C LEU A 151 4.13 4.14 -8.32
N GLN A 152 5.02 3.68 -9.19
CA GLN A 152 5.49 4.40 -10.37
C GLN A 152 4.70 4.06 -11.63
N ASN A 153 3.77 3.10 -11.56
CA ASN A 153 2.98 2.69 -12.71
C ASN A 153 1.88 3.74 -13.01
N PRO A 154 1.84 4.33 -14.23
CA PRO A 154 0.84 5.33 -14.58
C PRO A 154 -0.60 4.84 -14.43
N VAL A 155 -0.89 3.58 -14.79
CA VAL A 155 -2.23 3.00 -14.66
C VAL A 155 -2.63 2.87 -13.19
N PHE A 156 -1.70 2.49 -12.31
CA PHE A 156 -1.96 2.47 -10.88
C PHE A 156 -2.28 3.86 -10.35
N LEU A 157 -1.51 4.88 -10.75
CA LEU A 157 -1.72 6.27 -10.32
C LEU A 157 -2.98 6.91 -10.92
N GLU A 158 -3.44 6.48 -12.09
CA GLU A 158 -4.74 6.89 -12.63
C GLU A 158 -5.90 6.40 -11.74
N ILE A 159 -5.76 5.20 -11.15
CA ILE A 159 -6.78 4.60 -10.27
C ILE A 159 -6.65 5.14 -8.84
N TYR A 160 -5.41 5.30 -8.37
CA TYR A 160 -5.05 5.68 -7.01
C TYR A 160 -4.15 6.93 -7.01
N PRO A 161 -4.66 8.11 -7.43
CA PRO A 161 -3.87 9.32 -7.63
C PRO A 161 -3.30 9.93 -6.35
N ASP A 162 -3.76 9.47 -5.19
CA ASP A 162 -3.31 9.95 -3.89
C ASP A 162 -1.97 9.35 -3.48
N PHE A 163 -1.54 8.29 -4.16
CA PHE A 163 -0.26 7.63 -3.93
C PHE A 163 0.86 8.22 -4.80
N ASN A 164 0.55 9.23 -5.64
CA ASN A 164 1.57 9.93 -6.41
C ASN A 164 2.57 10.61 -5.46
N GLY A 165 3.85 10.32 -5.64
CA GLY A 165 4.93 10.83 -4.77
C GLY A 165 5.18 10.03 -3.49
N ILE A 166 4.42 8.95 -3.23
CA ILE A 166 4.75 8.02 -2.15
C ILE A 166 5.98 7.19 -2.52
N HIS A 167 6.92 7.14 -1.59
CA HIS A 167 8.15 6.35 -1.71
C HIS A 167 8.19 5.28 -0.63
N LEU A 168 8.37 4.03 -1.04
CA LEU A 168 8.59 2.92 -0.13
C LEU A 168 10.04 2.92 0.35
N PRO A 169 10.29 2.52 1.61
CA PRO A 169 11.64 2.26 2.08
C PRO A 169 12.36 1.26 1.17
N LYS A 170 13.65 1.51 0.94
CA LYS A 170 14.48 0.62 0.14
C LYS A 170 14.59 -0.74 0.80
N GLU A 171 14.56 -1.80 -0.01
CA GLU A 171 14.80 -3.16 0.48
C GLU A 171 16.22 -3.31 1.04
N THR A 172 16.34 -4.17 2.04
CA THR A 172 17.61 -4.60 2.61
C THR A 172 17.89 -6.04 2.16
N ILE A 173 19.11 -6.29 1.67
CA ILE A 173 19.54 -7.60 1.22
C ILE A 173 20.66 -8.07 2.13
N ILE A 174 20.45 -9.20 2.80
CA ILE A 174 21.42 -9.86 3.67
C ILE A 174 21.87 -11.13 2.96
N LYS A 175 23.16 -11.27 2.66
CA LYS A 175 23.71 -12.51 2.10
C LYS A 175 23.84 -13.56 3.21
N LYS A 176 23.56 -14.81 2.88
CA LYS A 176 23.78 -15.96 3.76
C LYS A 176 25.16 -16.57 3.55
#